data_AF-A0AAE4C5N5-F1
#
_entry.id   AF-A0AAE4C5N5-F1
#
_cell.length_a   1.000
_cell.length_b   1.000
_cell.length_c   1.000
_cell.angle_alpha   90.00
_cell.angle_beta   90.00
_cell.angle_gamma   90.00
#
_symmetry.space_group_name_H-M   'P 1'
#
loop_
_entity.id
_entity.type
_entity.pdbx_description
1 polymer ?
#
loop_
_entity_poly.entity_id
_entity_poly.type
_entity_poly.pdbx_seq_one_letter_code
_entity_poly.pdbx_strand_id
1 'polypeptide(L)'
;MSLSPHRDAADDALPRVGDAVEVRVGRPANGGANVARLGASGAVVFVEGAVEGELVVARITRAKAGESFLKAVCERVLEPSPDRRAHPWPAADPSSGRVGGAELGHVEPAEQRRVKAVAANEALVRIGRFEEDDLREAGLLPDTAEAVPVPSGSEGGRTRVAFAVGRDGRLGMHPKGSRDVVGVEDMPLAVDLLRIPALFALNFSPLERVELATDGSRVLVLLVPEAARRAVRGPRGGRGRGQAPRAPRPVSDSRLREIAEAVAECARSSRSARAGDDVAVAAWWPTRSRLVPLIGEPVLWQEVRLEAGAARRYRVTGDGFWQIHEGADAVLAQAAVDLLAPRPGERLADLYAGAGLFTGSLLDAARAAGGDPATLLSVEASPGTSADAAATFADEACVDVRQSVVERALDGVRLDAAVLDPSRSGAGAEAIDAIARTGAERLVYVSCDAGSFARDARLLAEHGYRMTRRGLWDIYPDTHHVETLARFERPRER
;
A
#
# COMPACT_ATOMS: atom_id res chain seq x y z
N MET A 1 -17.81 56.18 -33.19
CA MET A 1 -17.53 56.26 -31.74
C MET A 1 -18.81 55.96 -30.99
N SER A 2 -18.95 54.75 -30.45
CA SER A 2 -19.77 54.47 -29.27
C SER A 2 -19.41 53.06 -28.81
N LEU A 3 -18.66 52.99 -27.71
CA LEU A 3 -18.48 51.78 -26.94
C LEU A 3 -19.82 51.46 -26.28
N SER A 4 -20.30 50.23 -26.42
CA SER A 4 -21.26 49.66 -25.46
C SER A 4 -20.85 48.23 -25.11
N PRO A 5 -20.96 47.87 -23.83
CA PRO A 5 -20.21 46.77 -23.25
C PRO A 5 -21.11 45.55 -23.16
N HIS A 6 -20.92 44.57 -24.04
CA HIS A 6 -21.42 43.22 -23.78
C HIS A 6 -20.40 42.48 -22.90
N ARG A 7 -20.42 42.84 -21.62
CA ARG A 7 -20.04 41.91 -20.55
C ARG A 7 -21.30 41.10 -20.24
N ASP A 8 -21.55 40.09 -21.04
CA ASP A 8 -22.60 39.13 -20.74
C ASP A 8 -22.12 38.25 -19.59
N ALA A 9 -22.94 38.21 -18.54
CA ALA A 9 -22.79 37.35 -17.38
C ALA A 9 -22.82 35.88 -17.83
N ALA A 10 -21.65 35.30 -18.08
CA ALA A 10 -21.48 33.89 -18.37
C ALA A 10 -21.18 33.13 -17.07
N ASP A 11 -22.25 32.53 -16.53
CA ASP A 11 -22.31 31.28 -15.76
C ASP A 11 -21.50 31.19 -14.44
N ASP A 12 -22.17 31.51 -13.34
CA ASP A 12 -21.79 31.18 -11.96
C ASP A 12 -22.05 29.69 -11.62
N ALA A 13 -22.26 28.86 -12.64
CA ALA A 13 -22.53 27.43 -12.51
C ALA A 13 -21.22 26.64 -12.43
N LEU A 14 -21.12 25.75 -11.44
CA LEU A 14 -19.99 24.85 -11.30
C LEU A 14 -19.85 23.95 -12.56
N PRO A 15 -18.62 23.69 -13.03
CA PRO A 15 -18.38 22.78 -14.14
C PRO A 15 -18.97 21.38 -13.92
N ARG A 16 -19.45 20.77 -15.00
CA ARG A 16 -20.03 19.42 -15.02
C ARG A 16 -18.97 18.38 -15.39
N VAL A 17 -19.28 17.12 -15.10
CA VAL A 17 -18.45 15.98 -15.55
C VAL A 17 -18.31 16.02 -17.08
N GLY A 18 -17.07 15.94 -17.56
CA GLY A 18 -16.73 16.02 -18.98
C GLY A 18 -16.24 17.41 -19.42
N ASP A 19 -16.55 18.47 -18.68
CA ASP A 19 -16.09 19.83 -19.00
C ASP A 19 -14.57 19.95 -18.82
N ALA A 20 -13.93 20.76 -19.67
CA ALA A 20 -12.52 21.09 -19.58
C ALA A 20 -12.35 22.48 -18.95
N VAL A 21 -11.45 22.59 -17.97
CA VAL A 21 -11.15 23.82 -17.26
C VAL A 21 -9.66 24.11 -17.31
N GLU A 22 -9.31 25.38 -17.57
CA GLU A 22 -7.93 25.84 -17.46
C GLU A 22 -7.66 26.31 -16.04
N VAL A 23 -6.68 25.70 -15.37
CA VAL A 23 -6.36 25.97 -13.97
C VAL A 23 -4.87 25.95 -13.72
N ARG A 24 -4.40 26.86 -12.87
CA ARG A 24 -3.07 26.72 -12.25
C ARG A 24 -3.20 25.86 -11.02
N VAL A 25 -2.48 24.74 -10.99
CA VAL A 25 -2.52 23.82 -9.85
C VAL A 25 -1.59 24.28 -8.74
N GLY A 26 -2.06 24.19 -7.50
CA GLY A 26 -1.32 24.55 -6.31
C GLY A 26 -0.83 23.32 -5.55
N ARG A 27 -0.90 23.40 -4.23
CA ARG A 27 -0.34 22.41 -3.30
C ARG A 27 -0.85 20.99 -3.57
N PRO A 28 0.00 19.99 -3.34
CA PRO A 28 -0.42 18.59 -3.39
C PRO A 28 -1.31 18.21 -2.22
N ALA A 29 -2.16 17.21 -2.46
CA ALA A 29 -3.07 16.62 -1.50
C ALA A 29 -2.88 15.10 -1.46
N ASN A 30 -3.34 14.48 -0.37
CA ASN A 30 -3.35 13.04 -0.24
C ASN A 30 -4.08 12.36 -1.42
N GLY A 31 -3.52 11.28 -1.95
CA GLY A 31 -4.06 10.57 -3.12
C GLY A 31 -3.43 10.94 -4.47
N GLY A 32 -2.39 11.78 -4.48
CA GLY A 32 -1.60 12.11 -5.67
C GLY A 32 -2.21 13.19 -6.57
N ALA A 33 -3.09 14.02 -6.04
CA ALA A 33 -3.71 15.13 -6.75
C ALA A 33 -3.18 16.47 -6.24
N ASN A 34 -3.23 17.51 -7.07
CA ASN A 34 -2.97 18.88 -6.67
C ASN A 34 -4.27 19.67 -6.53
N VAL A 35 -4.29 20.61 -5.59
CA VAL A 35 -5.46 21.44 -5.33
C VAL A 35 -5.39 22.70 -6.18
N ALA A 36 -6.44 22.99 -6.94
CA ALA A 36 -6.64 24.27 -7.61
C ALA A 36 -7.98 24.90 -7.19
N ARG A 37 -8.17 26.17 -7.53
CA ARG A 37 -9.43 26.89 -7.33
C ARG A 37 -9.91 27.48 -8.65
N LEU A 38 -11.20 27.28 -8.94
CA LEU A 38 -11.82 27.76 -10.17
C LEU A 38 -12.28 29.22 -10.05
N GLY A 39 -11.48 30.15 -10.59
CA GLY A 39 -11.87 31.54 -10.86
C GLY A 39 -12.71 32.22 -9.77
N ALA A 40 -13.71 33.01 -10.19
CA ALA A 40 -14.58 33.77 -9.28
C ALA A 40 -15.47 32.87 -8.38
N SER A 41 -15.74 31.62 -8.78
CA SER A 41 -16.56 30.68 -8.00
C SER A 41 -15.87 30.18 -6.72
N GLY A 42 -14.54 30.25 -6.65
CA GLY A 42 -13.74 29.77 -5.51
C GLY A 42 -13.76 28.25 -5.29
N ALA A 43 -14.43 27.49 -6.16
CA ALA A 43 -14.63 26.06 -6.02
C ALA A 43 -13.30 25.29 -6.01
N VAL A 44 -13.16 24.34 -5.09
CA VAL A 44 -11.97 23.51 -4.95
C VAL A 44 -12.01 22.39 -6.00
N VAL A 45 -10.94 22.22 -6.76
CA VAL A 45 -10.79 21.09 -7.69
C VAL A 45 -9.49 20.34 -7.38
N PHE A 46 -9.60 19.02 -7.24
CA PHE A 46 -8.46 18.12 -7.13
C PHE A 46 -8.08 17.62 -8.52
N VAL A 47 -6.89 17.99 -8.99
CA VAL A 47 -6.39 17.68 -10.33
C VAL A 47 -5.32 16.61 -10.24
N GLU A 48 -5.58 15.43 -10.80
CA GLU A 48 -4.61 14.34 -10.94
C GLU A 48 -3.79 14.50 -12.22
N GLY A 49 -2.53 14.04 -12.23
CA GLY A 49 -1.66 14.09 -13.41
C GLY A 49 -0.99 15.44 -13.67
N ALA A 50 -1.09 16.39 -12.73
CA ALA A 50 -0.44 17.70 -12.76
C ALA A 50 0.62 17.80 -11.65
N VAL A 51 1.62 18.64 -11.86
CA VAL A 51 2.66 18.97 -10.89
C VAL A 51 2.39 20.37 -10.31
N GLU A 52 2.70 20.59 -9.03
CA GLU A 52 2.50 21.90 -8.38
C GLU A 52 3.09 23.05 -9.22
N GLY A 53 2.31 24.12 -9.40
CA GLY A 53 2.70 25.31 -10.18
C GLY A 53 2.30 25.27 -11.65
N GLU A 54 1.98 24.11 -12.22
CA GLU A 54 1.63 23.98 -13.64
C GLU A 54 0.34 24.71 -14.01
N LEU A 55 0.31 25.25 -15.23
CA LEU A 55 -0.92 25.64 -15.90
C LEU A 55 -1.40 24.48 -16.78
N VAL A 56 -2.60 23.99 -16.53
CA VAL A 56 -3.13 22.79 -17.20
C VAL A 56 -4.56 22.99 -17.70
N VAL A 57 -4.91 22.25 -18.75
CA VAL A 57 -6.30 21.95 -19.11
C VAL A 57 -6.68 20.63 -18.45
N ALA A 58 -7.59 20.70 -17.48
CA ALA A 58 -8.06 19.54 -16.72
C ALA A 58 -9.51 19.20 -17.06
N ARG A 59 -9.81 17.92 -17.28
CA ARG A 59 -11.18 17.44 -17.50
C ARG A 59 -11.82 17.01 -16.20
N ILE A 60 -13.01 17.55 -15.90
CA ILE A 60 -13.78 17.20 -14.71
C ILE A 60 -14.26 15.75 -14.81
N THR A 61 -13.87 14.93 -13.84
CA THR A 61 -14.25 13.51 -13.74
C THR A 61 -15.32 13.26 -12.68
N ARG A 62 -15.47 14.18 -11.71
CA ARG A 62 -16.53 14.12 -10.70
C ARG A 62 -17.00 15.52 -10.32
N ALA A 63 -18.31 15.70 -10.40
CA ALA A 63 -19.05 16.84 -9.87
C ALA A 63 -20.33 16.29 -9.25
N LYS A 64 -20.40 16.19 -7.92
CA LYS A 64 -21.58 15.66 -7.23
C LYS A 64 -22.28 16.78 -6.48
N ALA A 65 -23.61 16.87 -6.65
CA ALA A 65 -24.43 17.83 -5.93
C ALA A 65 -24.24 17.68 -4.40
N GLY A 66 -23.99 18.79 -3.71
CA GLY A 66 -23.75 18.83 -2.27
C GLY A 66 -22.29 18.59 -1.84
N GLU A 67 -21.37 18.27 -2.76
CA GLU A 67 -19.94 18.26 -2.47
C GLU A 67 -19.33 19.65 -2.72
N SER A 68 -18.46 20.10 -1.81
CA SER A 68 -17.76 21.39 -1.92
C SER A 68 -16.53 21.35 -2.83
N PHE A 69 -16.30 20.22 -3.50
CA PHE A 69 -15.14 19.99 -4.33
C PHE A 69 -15.46 19.20 -5.60
N LEU A 70 -14.59 19.36 -6.60
CA LEU A 70 -14.61 18.64 -7.86
C LEU A 70 -13.36 17.75 -7.97
N LYS A 71 -13.41 16.73 -8.84
CA LYS A 71 -12.21 16.00 -9.27
C LYS A 71 -12.01 16.18 -10.75
N ALA A 72 -10.75 16.28 -11.15
CA ALA A 72 -10.34 16.41 -12.54
C ALA A 72 -9.06 15.61 -12.82
N VAL A 73 -8.82 15.32 -14.09
CA VAL A 73 -7.57 14.75 -14.58
C VAL A 73 -6.95 15.72 -15.58
N CYS A 74 -5.66 15.97 -15.47
CA CYS A 74 -4.89 16.77 -16.41
C CYS A 74 -4.88 16.09 -17.78
N GLU A 75 -5.41 16.77 -18.80
CA GLU A 75 -5.38 16.28 -20.18
C GLU A 75 -4.23 16.87 -20.99
N ARG A 76 -3.92 18.15 -20.71
CA ARG A 76 -2.86 18.87 -21.40
C ARG A 76 -2.20 19.85 -20.46
N VAL A 77 -0.87 19.81 -20.45
CA VAL A 77 -0.03 20.77 -19.74
C VAL A 77 0.27 21.93 -20.68
N LEU A 78 -0.04 23.15 -20.26
CA LEU A 78 0.21 24.38 -21.01
C LEU A 78 1.55 25.01 -20.61
N GLU A 79 1.85 25.01 -19.30
CA GLU A 79 3.12 25.43 -18.74
C GLU A 79 3.65 24.34 -17.81
N PRO A 80 4.64 23.54 -18.25
CA PRO A 80 5.15 22.41 -17.45
C PRO A 80 6.05 22.87 -16.30
N SER A 81 6.02 22.10 -15.22
CA SER A 81 6.97 22.24 -14.11
C SER A 81 8.36 21.73 -14.53
N PRO A 82 9.47 22.30 -14.02
CA PRO A 82 10.80 21.71 -14.17
C PRO A 82 10.91 20.30 -13.55
N ASP A 83 10.02 19.95 -12.61
CA ASP A 83 9.99 18.65 -11.94
C ASP A 83 9.10 17.63 -12.68
N ARG A 84 8.62 17.95 -13.88
CA ARG A 84 7.89 17.01 -14.74
C ARG A 84 8.87 16.15 -15.55
N ARG A 85 8.62 14.84 -15.57
CA ARG A 85 9.36 13.87 -16.38
C ARG A 85 8.44 13.04 -17.28
N ALA A 86 9.04 12.32 -18.22
CA ALA A 86 8.33 11.30 -18.99
C ALA A 86 7.90 10.15 -18.06
N HIS A 87 6.66 9.70 -18.22
CA HIS A 87 6.12 8.63 -17.38
C HIS A 87 6.85 7.30 -17.67
N PRO A 88 7.39 6.58 -16.66
CA PRO A 88 8.14 5.35 -16.88
C PRO A 88 7.26 4.19 -17.37
N TRP A 89 5.94 4.32 -17.20
CA TRP A 89 4.97 3.32 -17.65
C TRP A 89 3.81 3.97 -18.42
N PRO A 90 3.86 4.05 -19.75
CA PRO A 90 2.85 4.77 -20.54
C PRO A 90 1.39 4.33 -20.26
N ALA A 91 1.16 3.04 -19.96
CA ALA A 91 -0.17 2.54 -19.63
C ALA A 91 -0.79 3.18 -18.37
N ALA A 92 0.04 3.68 -17.46
CA ALA A 92 -0.36 4.35 -16.23
C ALA A 92 -0.28 5.88 -16.30
N ASP A 93 0.24 6.45 -17.39
CA ASP A 93 0.29 7.89 -17.62
C ASP A 93 -1.14 8.43 -17.81
N PRO A 94 -1.64 9.37 -16.98
CA PRO A 94 -2.99 9.91 -17.10
C PRO A 94 -3.35 10.53 -18.47
N SER A 95 -2.34 10.91 -19.27
CA SER A 95 -2.51 11.53 -20.59
C SER A 95 -2.72 10.52 -21.73
N SER A 96 -2.23 9.29 -21.59
CA SER A 96 -2.24 8.28 -22.66
C SER A 96 -2.82 6.93 -22.23
N GLY A 97 -2.69 6.59 -20.96
CA GLY A 97 -3.29 5.44 -20.30
C GLY A 97 -4.13 5.86 -19.09
N ARG A 98 -4.62 4.88 -18.33
CA ARG A 98 -5.40 5.14 -17.10
C ARG A 98 -5.18 4.10 -16.01
N VAL A 99 -4.28 3.13 -16.18
CA VAL A 99 -4.12 2.08 -15.17
C VAL A 99 -3.55 2.67 -13.88
N GLY A 100 -4.03 2.20 -12.73
CA GLY A 100 -3.53 2.66 -11.44
C GLY A 100 -2.16 2.09 -11.10
N GLY A 101 -1.56 2.60 -10.02
CA GLY A 101 -0.34 2.03 -9.44
C GLY A 101 0.95 2.75 -9.79
N ALA A 102 0.88 3.90 -10.48
CA ALA A 102 2.02 4.78 -10.76
C ALA A 102 1.58 6.26 -10.86
N GLU A 103 0.72 6.73 -9.96
CA GLU A 103 0.06 8.04 -10.11
C GLU A 103 1.02 9.24 -10.18
N LEU A 104 2.22 9.12 -9.63
CA LEU A 104 3.27 10.15 -9.63
C LEU A 104 4.40 9.87 -10.63
N GLY A 105 4.25 8.89 -11.53
CA GLY A 105 5.32 8.54 -12.48
C GLY A 105 5.76 9.67 -13.41
N HIS A 106 4.91 10.69 -13.58
CA HIS A 106 5.20 11.91 -14.37
C HIS A 106 5.95 12.99 -13.57
N VAL A 107 6.30 12.73 -12.30
CA VAL A 107 6.99 13.64 -11.38
C VAL A 107 8.40 13.13 -11.12
N GLU A 108 9.39 14.02 -11.06
CA GLU A 108 10.77 13.68 -10.70
C GLU A 108 10.85 13.04 -9.30
N PRO A 109 11.65 11.98 -9.08
CA PRO A 109 11.65 11.24 -7.81
C PRO A 109 11.95 12.07 -6.56
N ALA A 110 12.81 13.09 -6.68
CA ALA A 110 13.08 14.00 -5.56
C ALA A 110 11.83 14.80 -5.17
N GLU A 111 11.10 15.29 -6.17
CA GLU A 111 9.87 16.03 -5.96
C GLU A 111 8.75 15.12 -5.44
N GLN A 112 8.63 13.87 -5.93
CA GLN A 112 7.69 12.89 -5.38
C GLN A 112 7.79 12.77 -3.85
N ARG A 113 9.02 12.70 -3.32
CA ARG A 113 9.26 12.58 -1.87
C ARG A 113 8.85 13.83 -1.10
N ARG A 114 9.03 15.03 -1.67
CA ARG A 114 8.53 16.28 -1.09
C ARG A 114 7.01 16.32 -1.08
N VAL A 115 6.39 15.97 -2.21
CA VAL A 115 4.93 15.96 -2.41
C VAL A 115 4.26 15.00 -1.42
N LYS A 116 4.83 13.80 -1.24
CA LYS A 116 4.42 12.81 -0.23
C LYS A 116 4.50 13.34 1.19
N ALA A 117 5.60 14.02 1.52
CA ALA A 117 5.78 14.61 2.85
C ALA A 117 4.75 15.71 3.13
N VAL A 118 4.52 16.61 2.17
CA VAL A 118 3.47 17.64 2.28
C VAL A 118 2.10 17.00 2.54
N ALA A 119 1.71 16.00 1.75
CA ALA A 119 0.42 15.32 1.92
C ALA A 119 0.27 14.64 3.28
N ALA A 120 1.34 13.99 3.77
CA ALA A 120 1.34 13.34 5.07
C ALA A 120 1.27 14.34 6.23
N ASN A 121 1.97 15.47 6.11
CA ASN A 121 1.97 16.56 7.09
C ASN A 121 0.59 17.26 7.15
N GLU A 122 -0.02 17.52 5.99
CA GLU A 122 -1.36 18.11 5.94
C GLU A 122 -2.42 17.21 6.60
N ALA A 123 -2.28 15.89 6.49
CA ALA A 123 -3.20 14.96 7.15
C ALA A 123 -3.16 15.11 8.68
N LEU A 124 -1.98 15.26 9.29
CA LEU A 124 -1.85 15.50 10.73
C LEU A 124 -2.56 16.78 11.17
N VAL A 125 -2.38 17.88 10.44
CA VAL A 125 -3.00 19.17 10.77
C VAL A 125 -4.51 19.14 10.54
N ARG A 126 -4.95 18.66 9.36
CA ARG A 126 -6.36 18.75 8.94
C ARG A 126 -7.25 17.67 9.53
N ILE A 127 -6.76 16.44 9.63
CA ILE A 127 -7.51 15.27 10.11
C ILE A 127 -7.18 15.02 11.58
N GLY A 128 -5.89 14.98 11.91
CA GLY A 128 -5.41 14.76 13.28
C GLY A 128 -5.63 15.95 14.21
N ARG A 129 -5.93 17.15 13.68
CA ARG A 129 -6.19 18.38 14.45
C ARG A 129 -5.05 18.75 15.38
N PHE A 130 -3.82 18.44 14.99
CA PHE A 130 -2.62 18.92 15.66
C PHE A 130 -2.30 20.35 15.18
N GLU A 131 -1.80 21.18 16.08
CA GLU A 131 -1.32 22.53 15.73
C GLU A 131 -0.01 22.41 14.93
N GLU A 132 0.05 23.08 13.77
CA GLU A 132 1.19 22.93 12.85
C GLU A 132 2.49 23.47 13.48
N ASP A 133 2.42 24.60 14.17
CA ASP A 133 3.59 25.25 14.78
C ASP A 133 4.23 24.36 15.86
N ASP A 134 3.40 23.71 16.71
CA ASP A 134 3.87 22.77 17.73
C ASP A 134 4.58 21.56 17.09
N LEU A 135 4.03 21.01 16.00
CA LEU A 135 4.65 19.90 15.28
C LEU A 135 5.96 20.31 14.62
N ARG A 136 6.06 21.54 14.09
CA ARG A 136 7.31 22.05 13.50
C ARG A 136 8.38 22.27 14.55
N GLU A 137 8.04 22.90 15.67
CA GLU A 137 8.98 23.11 16.78
C GLU A 137 9.51 21.78 17.33
N ALA A 138 8.65 20.75 17.38
CA ALA A 138 9.04 19.39 17.78
C ALA A 138 9.79 18.59 16.70
N GLY A 139 9.97 19.12 15.49
CA GLY A 139 10.63 18.42 14.38
C GLY A 139 9.85 17.21 13.84
N LEU A 140 8.51 17.24 13.93
CA LEU A 140 7.62 16.13 13.54
C LEU A 140 7.05 16.25 12.13
N LEU A 141 7.36 17.33 11.40
CA LEU A 141 6.97 17.58 10.02
C LEU A 141 8.20 17.56 9.10
N PRO A 142 8.69 16.39 8.67
CA PRO A 142 9.78 16.32 7.69
C PRO A 142 9.37 16.96 6.37
N ASP A 143 10.30 17.64 5.70
CA ASP A 143 10.07 18.30 4.41
C ASP A 143 10.06 17.33 3.22
N THR A 144 10.70 16.18 3.38
CA THR A 144 10.79 15.12 2.36
C THR A 144 10.68 13.74 3.00
N ALA A 145 10.19 12.77 2.24
CA ALA A 145 10.37 11.35 2.56
C ALA A 145 11.80 10.89 2.21
N GLU A 146 12.28 9.89 2.93
CA GLU A 146 13.55 9.21 2.67
C GLU A 146 13.37 8.18 1.55
N ALA A 147 14.35 8.08 0.64
CA ALA A 147 14.33 7.03 -0.37
C ALA A 147 14.76 5.69 0.24
N VAL A 148 14.10 4.61 -0.16
CA VAL A 148 14.56 3.25 0.16
C VAL A 148 15.54 2.76 -0.90
N PRO A 149 16.76 2.32 -0.53
CA PRO A 149 17.69 1.73 -1.48
C PRO A 149 17.10 0.47 -2.13
N VAL A 150 17.35 0.29 -3.43
CA VAL A 150 17.01 -0.94 -4.17
C VAL A 150 18.30 -1.75 -4.30
N PRO A 151 18.49 -2.83 -3.51
CA PRO A 151 19.76 -3.58 -3.49
C PRO A 151 20.16 -4.14 -4.87
N SER A 152 19.21 -4.61 -5.67
CA SER A 152 19.46 -5.11 -7.03
C SER A 152 19.93 -4.03 -8.00
N GLY A 153 19.72 -2.74 -7.69
CA GLY A 153 19.93 -1.63 -8.62
C GLY A 153 18.96 -1.63 -9.82
N SER A 154 17.91 -2.45 -9.79
CA SER A 154 16.89 -2.48 -10.84
C SER A 154 16.16 -1.13 -10.91
N GLU A 155 15.73 -0.76 -12.12
CA GLU A 155 14.91 0.44 -12.34
C GLU A 155 13.52 0.32 -11.68
N GLY A 156 13.09 -0.90 -11.34
CA GLY A 156 11.89 -1.19 -10.56
C GLY A 156 12.22 -1.96 -9.28
N GLY A 157 11.48 -1.71 -8.21
CA GLY A 157 11.74 -2.37 -6.91
C GLY A 157 10.65 -3.31 -6.43
N ARG A 158 9.53 -3.49 -7.16
CA ARG A 158 8.44 -4.35 -6.69
C ARG A 158 8.79 -5.84 -6.79
N THR A 159 8.89 -6.50 -5.65
CA THR A 159 9.06 -7.94 -5.49
C THR A 159 7.74 -8.70 -5.49
N ARG A 160 6.60 -7.98 -5.55
CA ARG A 160 5.26 -8.55 -5.68
C ARG A 160 4.39 -7.72 -6.61
N VAL A 161 3.70 -8.37 -7.54
CA VAL A 161 2.78 -7.72 -8.49
C VAL A 161 1.52 -8.57 -8.69
N ALA A 162 0.39 -7.91 -8.93
CA ALA A 162 -0.89 -8.57 -9.12
C ALA A 162 -1.60 -8.00 -10.33
N PHE A 163 -2.01 -8.87 -11.25
CA PHE A 163 -2.70 -8.52 -12.50
C PHE A 163 -4.11 -9.08 -12.48
N ALA A 164 -5.09 -8.23 -12.73
CA ALA A 164 -6.45 -8.70 -13.00
C ALA A 164 -6.47 -9.45 -14.34
N VAL A 165 -7.40 -10.41 -14.47
CA VAL A 165 -7.62 -11.11 -15.73
C VAL A 165 -8.84 -10.52 -16.43
N GLY A 166 -8.62 -10.01 -17.64
CA GLY A 166 -9.63 -9.43 -18.49
C GLY A 166 -10.64 -10.48 -18.99
N ARG A 167 -11.74 -10.02 -19.59
CA ARG A 167 -12.77 -10.91 -20.18
C ARG A 167 -12.25 -11.72 -21.38
N ASP A 168 -11.17 -11.25 -22.00
CA ASP A 168 -10.41 -11.91 -23.05
C ASP A 168 -9.38 -12.93 -22.51
N GLY A 169 -9.26 -13.05 -21.19
CA GLY A 169 -8.29 -13.91 -20.51
C GLY A 169 -6.89 -13.34 -20.43
N ARG A 170 -6.68 -12.07 -20.82
CA ARG A 170 -5.36 -11.42 -20.77
C ARG A 170 -5.11 -10.75 -19.43
N LEU A 171 -3.83 -10.58 -19.10
CA LEU A 171 -3.44 -9.82 -17.92
C LEU A 171 -3.70 -8.33 -18.14
N GLY A 172 -4.18 -7.68 -17.10
CA GLY A 172 -4.52 -6.27 -17.12
C GLY A 172 -4.51 -5.66 -15.74
N MET A 173 -4.76 -4.35 -15.72
CA MET A 173 -4.80 -3.54 -14.51
C MET A 173 -6.10 -2.73 -14.48
N HIS A 174 -6.53 -2.39 -13.27
CA HIS A 174 -7.70 -1.53 -13.10
C HIS A 174 -7.31 -0.06 -13.23
N PRO A 175 -8.07 0.74 -13.99
CA PRO A 175 -7.99 2.18 -13.85
C PRO A 175 -8.42 2.64 -12.47
N LYS A 176 -7.85 3.75 -12.00
CA LYS A 176 -8.19 4.33 -10.70
C LYS A 176 -9.71 4.59 -10.62
N GLY A 177 -10.36 4.00 -9.61
CA GLY A 177 -11.80 4.15 -9.39
C GLY A 177 -12.70 3.41 -10.38
N SER A 178 -12.15 2.58 -11.28
CA SER A 178 -12.91 1.71 -12.19
C SER A 178 -12.80 0.24 -11.81
N ARG A 179 -13.79 -0.55 -12.25
CA ARG A 179 -13.76 -2.02 -12.20
C ARG A 179 -13.39 -2.64 -13.55
N ASP A 180 -13.20 -1.82 -14.57
CA ASP A 180 -12.76 -2.28 -15.88
C ASP A 180 -11.32 -2.76 -15.80
N VAL A 181 -10.98 -3.75 -16.61
CA VAL A 181 -9.61 -4.26 -16.75
C VAL A 181 -9.07 -3.77 -18.08
N VAL A 182 -7.98 -3.03 -18.04
CA VAL A 182 -7.25 -2.58 -19.23
C VAL A 182 -6.04 -3.49 -19.38
N GLY A 183 -5.90 -4.12 -20.55
CA GLY A 183 -4.76 -4.98 -20.85
C GLY A 183 -3.45 -4.22 -20.73
N VAL A 184 -2.44 -4.89 -20.17
CA VAL A 184 -1.06 -4.40 -20.11
C VAL A 184 -0.13 -5.43 -20.71
N GLU A 185 1.05 -5.00 -21.17
CA GLU A 185 2.05 -5.86 -21.81
C GLU A 185 3.34 -5.96 -21.00
N ASP A 186 3.47 -5.14 -19.96
CA ASP A 186 4.63 -5.03 -19.11
C ASP A 186 4.27 -4.55 -17.69
N MET A 187 5.27 -4.56 -16.81
CA MET A 187 5.20 -3.99 -15.46
C MET A 187 6.59 -3.46 -15.08
N PRO A 188 6.96 -2.25 -15.53
CA PRO A 188 8.32 -1.72 -15.36
C PRO A 188 8.66 -1.41 -13.89
N LEU A 189 7.66 -1.34 -13.01
CA LEU A 189 7.88 -1.14 -11.57
C LEU A 189 8.32 -2.42 -10.84
N ALA A 190 8.26 -3.58 -11.49
CA ALA A 190 8.68 -4.85 -10.91
C ALA A 190 10.19 -5.05 -11.03
N VAL A 191 10.78 -5.78 -10.09
CA VAL A 191 12.15 -6.26 -10.22
C VAL A 191 12.29 -7.14 -11.47
N ASP A 192 13.49 -7.19 -12.04
CA ASP A 192 13.74 -7.87 -13.33
C ASP A 192 13.34 -9.33 -13.36
N LEU A 193 13.38 -10.03 -12.21
CA LEU A 193 12.94 -11.42 -12.13
C LEU A 193 11.44 -11.61 -12.43
N LEU A 194 10.61 -10.61 -12.12
CA LEU A 194 9.17 -10.66 -12.37
C LEU A 194 8.76 -10.06 -13.72
N ARG A 195 9.70 -9.44 -14.45
CA ARG A 195 9.46 -8.88 -15.79
C ARG A 195 9.53 -10.00 -16.84
N ILE A 196 8.41 -10.71 -17.03
CA ILE A 196 8.32 -11.89 -17.91
C ILE A 196 7.35 -11.59 -19.09
N PRO A 197 7.83 -11.04 -20.23
CA PRO A 197 6.97 -10.63 -21.34
C PRO A 197 6.08 -11.75 -21.92
N ALA A 198 6.59 -12.98 -21.93
CA ALA A 198 5.85 -14.13 -22.45
C ALA A 198 4.56 -14.43 -21.66
N LEU A 199 4.47 -14.04 -20.38
CA LEU A 199 3.26 -14.22 -19.57
C LEU A 199 2.07 -13.46 -20.15
N PHE A 200 2.28 -12.26 -20.69
CA PHE A 200 1.20 -11.43 -21.25
C PHE A 200 0.60 -12.04 -22.54
N ALA A 201 1.32 -12.97 -23.17
CA ALA A 201 0.87 -13.75 -24.32
C ALA A 201 0.02 -14.99 -23.95
N LEU A 202 -0.14 -15.33 -22.66
CA LEU A 202 -0.98 -16.44 -22.22
C LEU A 202 -2.47 -16.07 -22.10
N ASN A 203 -3.32 -17.10 -22.06
CA ASN A 203 -4.74 -16.98 -21.73
C ASN A 203 -5.00 -17.59 -20.34
N PHE A 204 -5.39 -16.74 -19.40
CA PHE A 204 -5.65 -17.09 -18.01
C PHE A 204 -7.12 -17.37 -17.71
N SER A 205 -8.01 -17.38 -18.70
CA SER A 205 -9.41 -17.69 -18.44
C SER A 205 -9.58 -19.09 -17.80
N PRO A 206 -10.44 -19.23 -16.77
CA PRO A 206 -11.38 -18.24 -16.22
C PRO A 206 -10.90 -17.58 -14.92
N LEU A 207 -9.59 -17.44 -14.70
CA LEU A 207 -9.06 -16.82 -13.47
C LEU A 207 -9.55 -15.37 -13.31
N GLU A 208 -9.58 -14.89 -12.06
CA GLU A 208 -9.87 -13.49 -11.70
C GLU A 208 -8.58 -12.66 -11.67
N ARG A 209 -7.50 -13.26 -11.14
CA ARG A 209 -6.24 -12.58 -10.90
C ARG A 209 -5.06 -13.54 -11.00
N VAL A 210 -3.91 -13.00 -11.36
CA VAL A 210 -2.61 -13.68 -11.30
C VAL A 210 -1.68 -12.82 -10.48
N GLU A 211 -1.04 -13.40 -9.47
CA GLU A 211 -0.10 -12.70 -8.59
C GLU A 211 1.28 -13.31 -8.75
N LEU A 212 2.32 -12.48 -8.80
CA LEU A 212 3.71 -12.89 -8.86
C LEU A 212 4.43 -12.34 -7.63
N ALA A 213 5.33 -13.12 -7.07
CA ALA A 213 6.16 -12.75 -5.93
C ALA A 213 7.56 -13.34 -6.06
N THR A 214 8.55 -12.71 -5.43
CA THR A 214 9.91 -13.23 -5.36
C THR A 214 10.63 -12.90 -4.05
N ASP A 215 11.61 -13.73 -3.69
CA ASP A 215 12.64 -13.48 -2.66
C ASP A 215 14.00 -13.08 -3.28
N GLY A 216 14.03 -12.72 -4.57
CA GLY A 216 15.24 -12.41 -5.33
C GLY A 216 15.90 -13.61 -5.99
N SER A 217 15.53 -14.84 -5.60
CA SER A 217 16.06 -16.08 -6.19
C SER A 217 14.98 -16.95 -6.83
N ARG A 218 13.75 -16.90 -6.30
CA ARG A 218 12.63 -17.73 -6.72
C ARG A 218 11.49 -16.90 -7.28
N VAL A 219 10.77 -17.40 -8.28
CA VAL A 219 9.47 -16.83 -8.70
C VAL A 219 8.33 -17.69 -8.18
N LEU A 220 7.41 -17.10 -7.45
CA LEU A 220 6.15 -17.70 -7.04
C LEU A 220 4.99 -17.06 -7.80
N VAL A 221 4.16 -17.88 -8.46
CA VAL A 221 2.95 -17.42 -9.15
C VAL A 221 1.71 -18.00 -8.49
N LEU A 222 0.75 -17.13 -8.16
CA LEU A 222 -0.56 -17.51 -7.65
C LEU A 222 -1.62 -17.31 -8.72
N LEU A 223 -2.31 -18.39 -9.04
CA LEU A 223 -3.50 -18.39 -9.87
C LEU A 223 -4.71 -18.20 -8.96
N VAL A 224 -5.50 -17.15 -9.16
CA VAL A 224 -6.66 -16.84 -8.32
C VAL A 224 -7.94 -17.05 -9.14
N PRO A 225 -8.66 -18.18 -8.97
CA PRO A 225 -9.73 -18.55 -9.88
C PRO A 225 -10.99 -17.67 -9.83
N GLU A 226 -11.57 -17.46 -8.65
CA GLU A 226 -12.61 -16.45 -8.41
C GLU A 226 -12.96 -16.41 -6.91
N ALA A 227 -13.12 -15.21 -6.35
CA ALA A 227 -13.92 -14.99 -5.16
C ALA A 227 -15.39 -14.89 -5.58
N ALA A 228 -16.27 -15.76 -5.08
CA ALA A 228 -17.69 -15.78 -5.42
C ALA A 228 -18.29 -14.37 -5.49
N ARG A 229 -18.54 -13.86 -6.72
CA ARG A 229 -19.21 -12.57 -6.91
C ARG A 229 -20.55 -12.66 -6.17
N ARG A 230 -20.70 -11.91 -5.07
CA ARG A 230 -22.02 -11.67 -4.49
C ARG A 230 -22.86 -11.03 -5.60
N ALA A 231 -23.86 -11.75 -6.09
CA ALA A 231 -24.88 -11.19 -6.94
C ALA A 231 -25.45 -9.96 -6.22
N VAL A 232 -25.15 -8.77 -6.73
CA VAL A 232 -25.81 -7.54 -6.28
C VAL A 232 -27.28 -7.72 -6.61
N ARG A 233 -28.11 -7.97 -5.59
CA ARG A 233 -29.56 -7.87 -5.74
C ARG A 233 -29.85 -6.39 -5.99
N GLY A 234 -30.09 -6.03 -7.25
CA GLY A 234 -30.68 -4.74 -7.58
C GLY A 234 -32.04 -4.58 -6.90
N PRO A 235 -32.55 -3.34 -6.77
CA PRO A 235 -33.85 -3.09 -6.17
C PRO A 235 -34.92 -3.90 -6.91
N ARG A 236 -35.75 -4.62 -6.15
CA ARG A 236 -36.89 -5.37 -6.70
C ARG A 236 -37.89 -4.40 -7.32
N GLY A 237 -37.77 -4.17 -8.63
CA GLY A 237 -38.74 -3.41 -9.41
C GLY A 237 -38.71 -3.88 -10.87
N GLY A 238 -39.66 -4.74 -11.25
CA GLY A 238 -39.86 -5.16 -12.64
C GLY A 238 -40.11 -6.65 -12.78
N ARG A 239 -41.37 -7.03 -13.04
CA ARG A 239 -41.76 -8.39 -13.43
C ARG A 239 -41.29 -8.68 -14.86
N GLY A 240 -40.00 -8.95 -15.04
CA GLY A 240 -39.42 -9.50 -16.26
C GLY A 240 -38.85 -10.88 -15.99
N ARG A 241 -39.33 -11.92 -16.69
CA ARG A 241 -38.72 -13.26 -16.68
C ARG A 241 -37.38 -13.25 -17.44
N GLY A 242 -36.37 -12.56 -16.90
CA GLY A 242 -34.99 -12.71 -17.34
C GLY A 242 -34.31 -13.81 -16.50
N GLN A 243 -33.66 -14.77 -17.15
CA GLN A 243 -32.83 -15.75 -16.44
C GLN A 243 -31.79 -15.00 -15.60
N ALA A 244 -31.71 -15.32 -14.31
CA ALA A 244 -30.60 -14.87 -13.48
C ALA A 244 -29.28 -15.29 -14.15
N PRO A 245 -28.25 -14.44 -14.21
CA PRO A 245 -26.96 -14.81 -14.77
C PRO A 245 -26.49 -16.10 -14.07
N ARG A 246 -26.20 -17.14 -14.87
CA ARG A 246 -25.67 -18.40 -14.35
C ARG A 246 -24.39 -18.09 -13.58
N ALA A 247 -24.28 -18.65 -12.38
CA ALA A 247 -23.04 -18.60 -11.63
C ALA A 247 -21.90 -19.14 -12.53
N PRO A 248 -20.74 -18.48 -12.58
CA PRO A 248 -19.61 -18.98 -13.35
C PRO A 248 -19.29 -20.42 -12.93
N ARG A 249 -19.00 -21.27 -13.92
CA ARG A 249 -18.59 -22.65 -13.64
C ARG A 249 -17.23 -22.60 -12.92
N PRO A 250 -17.05 -23.36 -11.82
CA PRO A 250 -15.74 -23.43 -11.17
C PRO A 250 -14.69 -23.93 -12.15
N VAL A 251 -13.49 -23.36 -12.08
CA VAL A 251 -12.34 -23.81 -12.89
C VAL A 251 -12.04 -25.28 -12.59
N SER A 252 -11.77 -26.07 -13.62
CA SER A 252 -11.33 -27.46 -13.47
C SER A 252 -9.86 -27.54 -13.07
N ASP A 253 -9.49 -28.52 -12.24
CA ASP A 253 -8.10 -28.79 -11.85
C ASP A 253 -7.18 -29.00 -13.06
N SER A 254 -7.66 -29.64 -14.13
CA SER A 254 -6.89 -29.82 -15.37
C SER A 254 -6.50 -28.50 -16.02
N ARG A 255 -7.45 -27.55 -16.09
CA ARG A 255 -7.21 -26.20 -16.62
C ARG A 255 -6.23 -25.41 -15.74
N LEU A 256 -6.32 -25.55 -14.42
CA LEU A 256 -5.35 -24.92 -13.51
C LEU A 256 -3.93 -25.46 -13.73
N ARG A 257 -3.79 -26.78 -13.92
CA ARG A 257 -2.49 -27.40 -14.22
C ARG A 257 -1.95 -26.96 -15.57
N GLU A 258 -2.78 -26.92 -16.60
CA GLU A 258 -2.39 -26.42 -17.94
C GLU A 258 -1.86 -24.98 -17.87
N ILE A 259 -2.57 -24.08 -17.18
CA ILE A 259 -2.11 -22.69 -16.99
C ILE A 259 -0.80 -22.68 -16.19
N ALA A 260 -0.70 -23.47 -15.11
CA ALA A 260 0.49 -23.52 -14.26
C ALA A 260 1.73 -23.99 -15.03
N GLU A 261 1.60 -25.01 -15.88
CA GLU A 261 2.69 -25.51 -16.72
C GLU A 261 3.17 -24.43 -17.72
N ALA A 262 2.24 -23.77 -18.41
CA ALA A 262 2.58 -22.69 -19.35
C ALA A 262 3.23 -21.48 -18.66
N VAL A 263 2.74 -21.10 -17.47
CA VAL A 263 3.33 -20.03 -16.64
C VAL A 263 4.75 -20.40 -16.22
N ALA A 264 4.95 -21.63 -15.73
CA ALA A 264 6.26 -22.08 -15.30
C ALA A 264 7.27 -22.15 -16.46
N GLU A 265 6.82 -22.55 -17.65
CA GLU A 265 7.64 -22.50 -18.87
C GLU A 265 8.04 -21.06 -19.24
N CYS A 266 7.10 -20.11 -19.18
CA CYS A 266 7.40 -18.69 -19.41
C CYS A 266 8.43 -18.14 -18.41
N ALA A 267 8.27 -18.47 -17.12
CA ALA A 267 9.15 -18.00 -16.06
C ALA A 267 10.56 -18.63 -16.13
N ARG A 268 10.68 -19.91 -16.49
CA ARG A 268 11.99 -20.56 -16.67
C ARG A 268 12.73 -20.08 -17.92
N SER A 269 12.00 -19.68 -18.96
CA SER A 269 12.59 -19.21 -20.22
C SER A 269 12.99 -17.73 -20.23
N SER A 270 12.60 -16.94 -19.23
CA SER A 270 13.04 -15.54 -19.13
C SER A 270 14.52 -15.43 -18.74
N ARG A 271 15.25 -14.48 -19.35
CA ARG A 271 16.70 -14.29 -19.19
C ARG A 271 17.16 -14.05 -17.74
N SER A 272 16.23 -13.70 -16.86
CA SER A 272 16.42 -13.52 -15.42
C SER A 272 16.57 -14.84 -14.64
N ALA A 273 16.18 -15.98 -15.21
CA ALA A 273 16.29 -17.31 -14.60
C ALA A 273 17.71 -17.93 -14.68
N ARG A 274 18.77 -17.12 -14.83
CA ARG A 274 20.16 -17.61 -14.70
C ARG A 274 20.56 -17.88 -13.24
N ALA A 275 19.67 -17.60 -12.29
CA ALA A 275 19.78 -17.97 -10.89
C ALA A 275 18.61 -18.92 -10.49
N GLY A 276 18.60 -20.13 -11.06
CA GLY A 276 17.83 -21.27 -10.53
C GLY A 276 16.51 -21.58 -11.24
N ASP A 277 16.29 -22.87 -11.53
CA ASP A 277 15.06 -23.46 -12.08
C ASP A 277 13.82 -23.34 -11.16
N ASP A 278 13.89 -22.50 -10.12
CA ASP A 278 12.95 -22.51 -9.00
C ASP A 278 11.76 -21.57 -9.26
N VAL A 279 10.77 -22.13 -9.95
CA VAL A 279 9.45 -21.54 -10.11
C VAL A 279 8.44 -22.39 -9.34
N ALA A 280 7.67 -21.73 -8.48
CA ALA A 280 6.51 -22.34 -7.84
C ALA A 280 5.22 -21.74 -8.41
N VAL A 281 4.20 -22.58 -8.57
CA VAL A 281 2.86 -22.16 -8.98
C VAL A 281 1.83 -22.79 -8.06
N ALA A 282 0.92 -21.98 -7.55
CA ALA A 282 -0.19 -22.46 -6.72
C ALA A 282 -1.51 -21.82 -7.12
N ALA A 283 -2.61 -22.51 -6.82
CA ALA A 283 -3.95 -21.94 -6.88
C ALA A 283 -4.35 -21.42 -5.50
N TRP A 284 -4.80 -20.17 -5.44
CA TRP A 284 -5.24 -19.51 -4.21
C TRP A 284 -6.73 -19.21 -4.26
N TRP A 285 -7.48 -19.66 -3.24
CA TRP A 285 -8.89 -19.33 -3.04
C TRP A 285 -9.05 -18.46 -1.79
N PRO A 286 -9.05 -17.12 -1.94
CA PRO A 286 -9.12 -16.18 -0.81
C PRO A 286 -10.32 -16.43 0.11
N THR A 287 -11.49 -16.68 -0.49
CA THR A 287 -12.75 -16.90 0.26
C THR A 287 -12.79 -18.17 1.09
N ARG A 288 -11.88 -19.11 0.85
CA ARG A 288 -11.77 -20.37 1.58
C ARG A 288 -10.47 -20.46 2.39
N SER A 289 -9.65 -19.42 2.37
CA SER A 289 -8.29 -19.43 2.90
C SER A 289 -7.53 -20.70 2.51
N ARG A 290 -7.62 -21.09 1.23
CA ARG A 290 -7.09 -22.37 0.73
C ARG A 290 -6.07 -22.13 -0.38
N LEU A 291 -4.83 -22.52 -0.10
CA LEU A 291 -3.72 -22.55 -1.04
C LEU A 291 -3.44 -23.99 -1.48
N VAL A 292 -3.32 -24.22 -2.79
CA VAL A 292 -3.05 -25.54 -3.36
C VAL A 292 -1.81 -25.49 -4.25
N PRO A 293 -0.71 -26.18 -3.91
CA PRO A 293 0.44 -26.27 -4.78
C PRO A 293 0.09 -27.01 -6.08
N LEU A 294 0.51 -26.44 -7.21
CA LEU A 294 0.42 -27.06 -8.54
C LEU A 294 1.81 -27.47 -9.03
N ILE A 295 2.81 -26.62 -8.78
CA ILE A 295 4.22 -26.83 -9.09
C ILE A 295 5.04 -26.30 -7.90
N GLY A 296 5.89 -27.13 -7.31
CA GLY A 296 6.74 -26.73 -6.18
C GLY A 296 5.96 -26.34 -4.91
N GLU A 297 6.70 -25.96 -3.88
CA GLU A 297 6.13 -25.43 -2.64
C GLU A 297 5.83 -23.93 -2.78
N PRO A 298 4.64 -23.44 -2.38
CA PRO A 298 4.24 -22.05 -2.60
C PRO A 298 4.70 -21.14 -1.46
N VAL A 299 6.00 -21.21 -1.20
CA VAL A 299 6.68 -20.52 -0.10
C VAL A 299 7.88 -19.77 -0.67
N LEU A 300 8.05 -18.55 -0.20
CA LEU A 300 9.24 -17.73 -0.38
C LEU A 300 9.97 -17.62 0.97
N TRP A 301 11.28 -17.51 0.92
CA TRP A 301 12.10 -17.32 2.11
C TRP A 301 12.75 -15.96 2.06
N GLN A 302 12.21 -15.02 2.84
CA GLN A 302 12.73 -13.65 2.89
C GLN A 302 13.85 -13.58 3.92
N GLU A 303 14.98 -12.98 3.54
CA GLU A 303 16.11 -12.76 4.45
C GLU A 303 16.17 -11.28 4.81
N VAL A 304 16.04 -10.96 6.10
CA VAL A 304 16.17 -9.58 6.59
C VAL A 304 17.41 -9.49 7.46
N ARG A 305 18.23 -8.47 7.19
CA ARG A 305 19.43 -8.17 7.98
C ARG A 305 19.34 -6.74 8.50
N LEU A 306 19.39 -6.61 9.82
CA LEU A 306 19.55 -5.34 10.51
C LEU A 306 21.02 -5.00 10.68
N GLU A 307 21.34 -3.73 10.98
CA GLU A 307 22.73 -3.28 11.12
C GLU A 307 23.51 -4.02 12.22
N ALA A 308 22.83 -4.34 13.32
CA ALA A 308 23.43 -4.92 14.53
C ALA A 308 23.09 -6.40 14.77
N GLY A 309 22.85 -7.20 13.72
CA GLY A 309 22.38 -8.58 13.88
C GLY A 309 22.79 -9.57 12.80
N ALA A 310 22.55 -10.85 13.08
CA ALA A 310 22.57 -11.88 12.06
C ALA A 310 21.37 -11.74 11.12
N ALA A 311 21.48 -12.26 9.91
CA ALA A 311 20.34 -12.32 9.01
C ALA A 311 19.30 -13.32 9.54
N ARG A 312 18.02 -12.90 9.56
CA ARG A 312 16.89 -13.76 9.92
C ARG A 312 16.13 -14.15 8.66
N ARG A 313 15.77 -15.43 8.58
CA ARG A 313 14.95 -15.97 7.48
C ARG A 313 13.50 -16.10 7.93
N TYR A 314 12.60 -15.56 7.13
CA TYR A 314 11.17 -15.60 7.35
C TYR A 314 10.53 -16.50 6.32
N ARG A 315 9.66 -17.38 6.79
CA ARG A 315 8.80 -18.16 5.92
C ARG A 315 7.65 -17.28 5.47
N VAL A 316 7.40 -17.18 4.17
CA VAL A 316 6.26 -16.43 3.65
C VAL A 316 5.52 -17.26 2.61
N THR A 317 4.32 -17.69 2.95
CA THR A 317 3.39 -18.31 2.00
C THR A 317 2.96 -17.31 0.94
N GLY A 318 2.64 -17.80 -0.26
CA GLY A 318 2.24 -16.93 -1.36
C GLY A 318 1.09 -15.98 -1.01
N ASP A 319 0.07 -16.46 -0.30
CA ASP A 319 -1.07 -15.65 0.11
C ASP A 319 -0.78 -14.71 1.29
N GLY A 320 0.35 -14.90 1.98
CA GLY A 320 0.77 -14.09 3.09
C GLY A 320 1.37 -12.75 2.65
N PHE A 321 1.05 -11.67 3.36
CA PHE A 321 1.63 -10.36 3.13
C PHE A 321 3.12 -10.32 3.49
N TRP A 322 3.90 -9.61 2.68
CA TRP A 322 5.26 -9.18 2.95
C TRP A 322 5.49 -7.83 2.28
N GLN A 323 6.52 -7.10 2.70
CA GLN A 323 6.87 -5.83 2.05
C GLN A 323 7.11 -6.06 0.56
N ILE A 324 6.36 -5.33 -0.26
CA ILE A 324 6.30 -5.59 -1.71
C ILE A 324 7.45 -4.96 -2.47
N HIS A 325 8.32 -4.21 -1.80
CA HIS A 325 9.44 -3.50 -2.41
C HIS A 325 10.75 -4.04 -1.85
N GLU A 326 11.72 -4.24 -2.73
CA GLU A 326 13.05 -4.70 -2.37
C GLU A 326 13.69 -3.73 -1.38
N GLY A 327 14.29 -4.27 -0.32
CA GLY A 327 14.95 -3.50 0.75
C GLY A 327 14.01 -2.82 1.76
N ALA A 328 12.71 -2.74 1.48
CA ALA A 328 11.77 -2.05 2.36
C ALA A 328 11.58 -2.76 3.70
N ASP A 329 11.60 -4.09 3.73
CA ASP A 329 11.55 -4.87 4.97
C ASP A 329 12.67 -4.52 5.93
N ALA A 330 13.93 -4.52 5.46
CA ALA A 330 15.09 -4.17 6.29
C ALA A 330 15.06 -2.71 6.76
N VAL A 331 14.73 -1.76 5.87
CA VAL A 331 14.70 -0.33 6.21
C VAL A 331 13.60 -0.03 7.24
N LEU A 332 12.38 -0.54 7.02
CA LEU A 332 11.27 -0.31 7.95
C LEU A 332 11.50 -1.02 9.28
N ALA A 333 12.04 -2.23 9.27
CA ALA A 333 12.38 -2.96 10.49
C ALA A 333 13.44 -2.23 11.31
N GLN A 334 14.50 -1.72 10.66
CA GLN A 334 15.54 -0.94 11.32
C GLN A 334 14.96 0.34 11.93
N ALA A 335 14.17 1.10 11.14
CA ALA A 335 13.51 2.31 11.63
C ALA A 335 12.57 2.04 12.82
N ALA A 336 11.81 0.93 12.79
CA ALA A 336 10.94 0.55 13.90
C ALA A 336 11.72 0.18 15.17
N VAL A 337 12.83 -0.56 15.02
CA VAL A 337 13.74 -0.90 16.14
C VAL A 337 14.35 0.37 16.74
N ASP A 338 14.85 1.28 15.92
CA ASP A 338 15.48 2.53 16.38
C ASP A 338 14.46 3.44 17.08
N LEU A 339 13.25 3.53 16.51
CA LEU A 339 12.16 4.30 17.10
C LEU A 339 11.61 3.68 18.37
N LEU A 340 11.56 2.35 18.52
CA LEU A 340 11.05 1.71 19.74
C LEU A 340 12.12 1.72 20.84
N ALA A 341 13.37 1.45 20.45
CA ALA A 341 14.53 1.23 21.31
C ALA A 341 14.20 0.18 22.40
N PRO A 342 14.00 -1.11 22.01
CA PRO A 342 13.64 -2.17 22.94
C PRO A 342 14.71 -2.31 24.03
N ARG A 343 14.28 -2.52 25.27
CA ARG A 343 15.18 -2.67 26.43
C ARG A 343 15.16 -4.10 26.94
N PRO A 344 16.22 -4.52 27.65
CA PRO A 344 16.28 -5.85 28.26
C PRO A 344 15.13 -6.07 29.25
N GLY A 345 14.59 -7.30 29.27
CA GLY A 345 13.53 -7.72 30.20
C GLY A 345 12.12 -7.18 29.89
N GLU A 346 11.94 -6.44 28.79
CA GLU A 346 10.63 -5.86 28.46
C GLU A 346 9.63 -6.88 27.89
N ARG A 347 8.35 -6.60 28.11
CA ARG A 347 7.24 -7.25 27.41
C ARG A 347 6.88 -6.41 26.21
N LEU A 348 7.27 -6.90 25.04
CA LEU A 348 7.07 -6.25 23.77
C LEU A 348 5.88 -6.89 23.04
N ALA A 349 5.24 -6.14 22.16
CA ALA A 349 4.29 -6.70 21.20
C ALA A 349 4.54 -6.20 19.78
N ASP A 350 4.28 -7.07 18.82
CA ASP A 350 4.13 -6.78 17.40
C ASP A 350 2.65 -7.00 17.06
N LEU A 351 1.93 -5.92 16.81
CA LEU A 351 0.49 -5.91 16.57
C LEU A 351 0.24 -5.74 15.08
N TYR A 352 -0.63 -6.59 14.52
CA TYR A 352 -0.78 -6.75 13.07
C TYR A 352 0.51 -7.29 12.44
N ALA A 353 1.11 -8.28 13.11
CA ALA A 353 2.48 -8.75 12.88
C ALA A 353 2.71 -9.34 11.47
N GLY A 354 1.66 -9.72 10.75
CA GLY A 354 1.81 -10.44 9.49
C GLY A 354 2.63 -11.73 9.72
N ALA A 355 3.67 -11.92 8.91
CA ALA A 355 4.61 -13.05 9.06
C ALA A 355 5.67 -12.82 10.17
N GLY A 356 5.56 -11.72 10.91
CA GLY A 356 6.37 -11.39 12.08
C GLY A 356 7.66 -10.64 11.77
N LEU A 357 7.67 -9.77 10.76
CA LEU A 357 8.84 -8.94 10.41
C LEU A 357 9.35 -8.19 11.65
N PHE A 358 8.49 -7.40 12.31
CA PHE A 358 8.90 -6.65 13.50
C PHE A 358 9.10 -7.57 14.70
N THR A 359 8.36 -8.66 14.83
CA THR A 359 8.56 -9.68 15.87
C THR A 359 10.02 -10.16 15.89
N GLY A 360 10.55 -10.57 14.74
CA GLY A 360 11.94 -11.04 14.64
C GLY A 360 12.95 -9.92 14.87
N SER A 361 12.71 -8.75 14.28
CA SER A 361 13.59 -7.58 14.42
C SER A 361 13.71 -7.06 15.85
N LEU A 362 12.59 -7.01 16.58
CA LEU A 362 12.56 -6.61 17.99
C LEU A 362 13.26 -7.65 18.88
N LEU A 363 13.06 -8.93 18.60
CA LEU A 363 13.74 -10.02 19.32
C LEU A 363 15.27 -9.93 19.15
N ASP A 364 15.74 -9.74 17.92
CA ASP A 364 17.17 -9.64 17.62
C ASP A 364 17.79 -8.39 18.24
N ALA A 365 17.10 -7.25 18.17
CA ALA A 365 17.53 -6.01 18.82
C ALA A 365 17.60 -6.13 20.35
N ALA A 366 16.59 -6.74 20.98
CA ALA A 366 16.59 -6.95 22.43
C ALA A 366 17.72 -7.89 22.88
N ARG A 367 18.04 -8.92 22.08
CA ARG A 367 19.18 -9.81 22.32
C ARG A 367 20.52 -9.11 22.19
N ALA A 368 20.66 -8.28 21.15
CA ALA A 368 21.88 -7.50 20.92
C ALA A 368 22.16 -6.50 22.06
N ALA A 369 21.10 -5.96 22.69
CA ALA A 369 21.22 -5.11 23.87
C ALA A 369 21.76 -5.83 25.13
N GLY A 370 21.70 -7.18 25.17
CA GLY A 370 22.11 -8.00 26.31
C GLY A 370 21.15 -7.91 27.51
N GLY A 371 21.46 -8.58 28.62
CA GLY A 371 20.64 -8.54 29.84
C GLY A 371 19.50 -9.56 29.89
N ASP A 372 18.46 -9.28 30.67
CA ASP A 372 17.31 -10.18 30.84
C ASP A 372 16.55 -10.36 29.51
N PRO A 373 16.07 -11.58 29.20
CA PRO A 373 15.37 -11.83 27.95
C PRO A 373 14.05 -11.08 27.90
N ALA A 374 13.83 -10.33 26.81
CA ALA A 374 12.52 -9.77 26.51
C ALA A 374 11.52 -10.89 26.18
N THR A 375 10.24 -10.63 26.38
CA THR A 375 9.14 -11.49 25.91
C THR A 375 8.40 -10.75 24.80
N LEU A 376 8.01 -11.47 23.76
CA LEU A 376 7.34 -10.89 22.59
C LEU A 376 5.99 -11.55 22.35
N LEU A 377 4.97 -10.73 22.21
CA LEU A 377 3.65 -11.13 21.74
C LEU A 377 3.49 -10.73 20.28
N SER A 378 3.35 -11.72 19.38
CA SER A 378 3.12 -11.52 17.94
C SER A 378 1.66 -11.77 17.62
N VAL A 379 0.92 -10.74 17.20
CA VAL A 379 -0.54 -10.82 16.99
C VAL A 379 -0.89 -10.58 15.53
N GLU A 380 -1.52 -11.57 14.89
CA GLU A 380 -1.97 -11.48 13.51
C GLU A 380 -3.34 -12.15 13.34
N ALA A 381 -4.29 -11.50 12.66
CA ALA A 381 -5.63 -12.05 12.48
C ALA A 381 -5.70 -13.08 11.34
N SER A 382 -4.89 -12.89 10.30
CA SER A 382 -4.84 -13.75 9.13
C SER A 382 -4.26 -15.13 9.48
N PRO A 383 -5.00 -16.23 9.19
CA PRO A 383 -4.51 -17.57 9.47
C PRO A 383 -3.19 -17.91 8.76
N GLY A 384 -3.01 -17.47 7.51
CA GLY A 384 -1.84 -17.81 6.69
C GLY A 384 -0.56 -17.20 7.24
N THR A 385 -0.55 -15.88 7.45
CA THR A 385 0.63 -15.17 7.96
C THR A 385 0.89 -15.47 9.43
N SER A 386 -0.14 -15.72 10.25
CA SER A 386 0.07 -16.17 11.62
C SER A 386 0.72 -17.57 11.68
N ALA A 387 0.36 -18.48 10.77
CA ALA A 387 1.01 -19.78 10.64
C ALA A 387 2.47 -19.65 10.15
N ASP A 388 2.76 -18.69 9.27
CA ASP A 388 4.12 -18.35 8.84
C ASP A 388 4.98 -17.83 9.99
N ALA A 389 4.43 -16.93 10.82
CA ALA A 389 5.11 -16.46 12.03
C ALA A 389 5.35 -17.62 13.01
N ALA A 390 4.33 -18.44 13.27
CA ALA A 390 4.46 -19.60 14.17
C ALA A 390 5.54 -20.59 13.70
N ALA A 391 5.65 -20.83 12.39
CA ALA A 391 6.71 -21.65 11.82
C ALA A 391 8.10 -21.00 11.95
N THR A 392 8.18 -19.67 11.75
CA THR A 392 9.43 -18.90 11.85
C THR A 392 9.97 -18.84 13.28
N PHE A 393 9.08 -18.80 14.28
CA PHE A 393 9.43 -18.65 15.70
C PHE A 393 9.20 -19.92 16.53
N ALA A 394 9.07 -21.09 15.91
CA ALA A 394 8.77 -22.35 16.59
C ALA A 394 9.77 -22.72 17.69
N ASP A 395 11.04 -22.36 17.50
CA ASP A 395 12.13 -22.64 18.45
C ASP A 395 12.39 -21.47 19.43
N GLU A 396 11.60 -20.40 19.35
CA GLU A 396 11.79 -19.17 20.12
C GLU A 396 10.85 -19.11 21.32
N ALA A 397 11.24 -19.73 22.44
CA ALA A 397 10.41 -19.86 23.65
C ALA A 397 9.94 -18.52 24.28
N CYS A 398 10.56 -17.40 23.91
CA CYS A 398 10.20 -16.06 24.36
C CYS A 398 9.19 -15.34 23.45
N VAL A 399 8.76 -15.99 22.35
CA VAL A 399 7.79 -15.45 21.39
C VAL A 399 6.48 -16.22 21.50
N ASP A 400 5.40 -15.52 21.82
CA ASP A 400 4.03 -16.03 21.80
C ASP A 400 3.32 -15.53 20.53
N VAL A 401 3.09 -16.44 19.57
CA VAL A 401 2.37 -16.13 18.33
C VAL A 401 0.89 -16.42 18.51
N ARG A 402 0.04 -15.40 18.36
CA ARG A 402 -1.42 -15.51 18.51
C ARG A 402 -2.15 -15.14 17.24
N GLN A 403 -2.91 -16.09 16.71
CA GLN A 403 -3.87 -15.82 15.65
C GLN A 403 -5.13 -15.14 16.21
N SER A 404 -5.17 -13.81 16.23
CA SER A 404 -6.28 -13.04 16.81
C SER A 404 -6.33 -11.60 16.28
N VAL A 405 -7.48 -10.96 16.41
CA VAL A 405 -7.56 -9.49 16.37
C VAL A 405 -6.93 -8.90 17.63
N VAL A 406 -6.41 -7.66 17.52
CA VAL A 406 -5.59 -7.00 18.55
C VAL A 406 -6.35 -6.83 19.87
N GLU A 407 -7.59 -6.38 19.81
CA GLU A 407 -8.43 -6.08 20.99
C GLU A 407 -8.60 -7.30 21.88
N ARG A 408 -8.83 -8.46 21.24
CA ARG A 408 -9.01 -9.73 21.92
C ARG A 408 -7.67 -10.29 22.42
N ALA A 409 -6.59 -10.12 21.65
CA ALA A 409 -5.28 -10.63 22.02
C ALA A 409 -4.68 -9.93 23.24
N LEU A 410 -5.05 -8.65 23.45
CA LEU A 410 -4.55 -7.80 24.51
C LEU A 410 -5.38 -7.83 25.81
N ASP A 411 -6.47 -8.60 25.85
CA ASP A 411 -7.27 -8.73 27.08
C ASP A 411 -6.44 -9.31 28.24
N GLY A 412 -6.36 -8.56 29.34
CA GLY A 412 -5.52 -8.90 30.50
C GLY A 412 -4.00 -8.85 30.28
N VAL A 413 -3.53 -8.41 29.11
CA VAL A 413 -2.10 -8.34 28.78
C VAL A 413 -1.50 -7.03 29.29
N ARG A 414 -0.26 -7.11 29.80
CA ARG A 414 0.54 -5.95 30.17
C ARG A 414 1.78 -5.87 29.30
N LEU A 415 2.04 -4.70 28.75
CA LEU A 415 3.15 -4.43 27.84
C LEU A 415 3.95 -3.24 28.33
N ASP A 416 5.23 -3.23 28.01
CA ASP A 416 6.12 -2.10 28.26
C ASP A 416 6.27 -1.26 26.97
N ALA A 417 6.30 -1.92 25.80
CA ALA A 417 6.31 -1.26 24.49
C ALA A 417 5.66 -2.11 23.39
N ALA A 418 5.23 -1.48 22.28
CA ALA A 418 4.68 -2.21 21.13
C ALA A 418 4.94 -1.52 19.78
N VAL A 419 5.01 -2.32 18.71
CA VAL A 419 4.89 -1.86 17.32
C VAL A 419 3.47 -2.21 16.84
N LEU A 420 2.86 -1.32 16.06
CA LEU A 420 1.60 -1.60 15.37
C LEU A 420 1.70 -1.20 13.90
N ASP A 421 1.35 -2.13 13.00
CA ASP A 421 1.34 -1.93 11.54
C ASP A 421 -0.04 -2.30 10.94
N PRO A 422 -1.09 -1.54 11.27
CA PRO A 422 -2.43 -1.84 10.80
C PRO A 422 -2.57 -1.62 9.29
N SER A 423 -3.60 -2.23 8.70
CA SER A 423 -3.97 -1.96 7.30
C SER A 423 -4.35 -0.49 7.05
N ARG A 424 -4.58 -0.11 5.79
CA ARG A 424 -5.01 1.24 5.37
C ARG A 424 -6.27 1.78 6.05
N SER A 425 -7.06 0.93 6.73
CA SER A 425 -8.17 1.41 7.55
C SER A 425 -7.70 2.12 8.83
N GLY A 426 -6.45 1.93 9.25
CA GLY A 426 -5.94 2.23 10.57
C GLY A 426 -6.31 1.16 11.61
N ALA A 427 -5.78 1.32 12.83
CA ALA A 427 -6.10 0.50 13.99
C ALA A 427 -7.52 0.78 14.52
N GLY A 428 -7.95 2.04 14.49
CA GLY A 428 -9.26 2.46 14.99
C GLY A 428 -9.40 2.45 16.53
N ALA A 429 -10.53 2.95 17.01
CA ALA A 429 -10.73 3.25 18.43
C ALA A 429 -10.65 2.01 19.34
N GLU A 430 -11.27 0.90 18.97
CA GLU A 430 -11.29 -0.30 19.82
C GLU A 430 -9.89 -0.88 20.06
N ALA A 431 -9.05 -0.94 19.01
CA ALA A 431 -7.65 -1.35 19.10
C ALA A 431 -6.82 -0.37 19.92
N ILE A 432 -6.93 0.95 19.66
CA ILE A 432 -6.18 1.96 20.39
C ILE A 432 -6.54 1.94 21.89
N ASP A 433 -7.82 1.77 22.23
CA ASP A 433 -8.28 1.62 23.61
C ASP A 433 -7.68 0.36 24.27
N ALA A 434 -7.64 -0.76 23.55
CA ALA A 434 -7.05 -2.00 24.05
C ALA A 434 -5.54 -1.85 24.29
N ILE A 435 -4.81 -1.22 23.35
CA ILE A 435 -3.38 -0.93 23.48
C ILE A 435 -3.12 -0.03 24.68
N ALA A 436 -3.91 1.04 24.86
CA ALA A 436 -3.76 1.96 25.98
C ALA A 436 -3.91 1.27 27.35
N ARG A 437 -4.84 0.30 27.45
CA ARG A 437 -5.08 -0.49 28.69
C ARG A 437 -3.93 -1.42 29.07
N THR A 438 -3.05 -1.79 28.14
CA THR A 438 -1.89 -2.65 28.45
C THR A 438 -0.88 -1.98 29.37
N GLY A 439 -0.92 -0.65 29.46
CA GLY A 439 0.06 0.14 30.21
C GLY A 439 1.37 0.39 29.46
N ALA A 440 1.44 0.08 28.15
CA ALA A 440 2.61 0.40 27.34
C ALA A 440 2.99 1.88 27.47
N GLU A 441 4.29 2.15 27.57
CA GLU A 441 4.84 3.51 27.65
C GLU A 441 5.28 4.01 26.29
N ARG A 442 5.63 3.09 25.39
CA ARG A 442 6.25 3.39 24.10
C ARG A 442 5.58 2.60 23.00
N LEU A 443 5.11 3.31 21.99
CA LEU A 443 4.51 2.72 20.81
C LEU A 443 5.25 3.20 19.58
N VAL A 444 5.43 2.33 18.59
CA VAL A 444 5.80 2.72 17.23
C VAL A 444 4.64 2.38 16.30
N TYR A 445 4.03 3.41 15.72
CA TYR A 445 2.95 3.25 14.74
C TYR A 445 3.55 3.31 13.34
N VAL A 446 3.34 2.24 12.56
CA VAL A 446 3.68 2.12 11.13
C VAL A 446 2.40 2.32 10.30
N SER A 447 2.43 3.12 9.23
CA SER A 447 1.25 3.38 8.40
C SER A 447 1.60 3.80 6.98
N CYS A 448 0.98 3.13 6.00
CA CYS A 448 1.01 3.51 4.59
C CYS A 448 -0.13 4.48 4.17
N ASP A 449 -1.04 4.84 5.09
CA ASP A 449 -2.12 5.82 4.86
C ASP A 449 -2.05 6.97 5.85
N ALA A 450 -1.88 8.19 5.33
CA ALA A 450 -1.74 9.40 6.13
C ALA A 450 -3.03 9.80 6.85
N GLY A 451 -4.20 9.49 6.28
CA GLY A 451 -5.49 9.88 6.84
C GLY A 451 -5.87 9.04 8.06
N SER A 452 -5.75 7.72 7.95
CA SER A 452 -5.98 6.81 9.07
C SER A 452 -4.93 7.00 10.15
N PHE A 453 -3.65 7.21 9.79
CA PHE A 453 -2.60 7.54 10.74
C PHE A 453 -2.95 8.80 11.54
N ALA A 454 -3.33 9.89 10.88
CA ALA A 454 -3.64 11.14 11.57
C ALA A 454 -4.85 11.01 12.51
N ARG A 455 -5.87 10.25 12.12
CA ARG A 455 -7.03 9.95 12.97
C ARG A 455 -6.61 9.15 14.20
N ASP A 456 -5.81 8.10 14.03
CA ASP A 456 -5.43 7.20 15.12
C ASP A 456 -4.36 7.83 16.03
N ALA A 457 -3.49 8.69 15.49
CA ALA A 457 -2.59 9.54 16.27
C ALA A 457 -3.35 10.46 17.23
N ARG A 458 -4.50 11.00 16.79
CA ARG A 458 -5.39 11.77 17.66
C ARG A 458 -6.00 10.91 18.76
N LEU A 459 -6.47 9.70 18.45
CA LEU A 459 -6.98 8.76 19.46
C LEU A 459 -5.90 8.41 20.49
N LEU A 460 -4.66 8.18 20.07
CA LEU A 460 -3.53 7.98 20.98
C LEU A 460 -3.29 9.19 21.89
N ALA A 461 -3.39 10.41 21.36
CA ALA A 461 -3.27 11.63 22.15
C ALA A 461 -4.38 11.78 23.20
N GLU A 462 -5.61 11.35 22.89
CA GLU A 462 -6.72 11.31 23.84
C GLU A 462 -6.47 10.31 24.99
N HIS A 463 -5.64 9.28 24.76
CA HIS A 463 -5.14 8.36 25.79
C HIS A 463 -3.85 8.82 26.50
N GLY A 464 -3.43 10.06 26.27
CA GLY A 464 -2.28 10.68 26.93
C GLY A 464 -0.92 10.33 26.31
N TYR A 465 -0.89 9.68 25.15
CA TYR A 465 0.36 9.51 24.40
C TYR A 465 0.74 10.81 23.67
N ARG A 466 2.04 11.10 23.61
CA ARG A 466 2.60 12.21 22.83
C ARG A 466 3.45 11.65 21.71
N MET A 467 3.28 12.16 20.51
CA MET A 467 4.18 11.87 19.41
C MET A 467 5.53 12.56 19.68
N THR A 468 6.63 11.79 19.68
CA THR A 468 7.97 12.33 20.03
C THR A 468 9.00 12.19 18.93
N ARG A 469 8.75 11.31 17.96
CA ARG A 469 9.55 11.15 16.73
C ARG A 469 8.63 10.74 15.59
N ARG A 470 8.97 11.17 14.37
CA ARG A 470 8.29 10.75 13.14
C ARG A 470 9.25 10.79 11.96
N GLY A 471 9.20 9.78 11.11
CA GLY A 471 9.89 9.72 9.83
C GLY A 471 8.93 9.32 8.71
N LEU A 472 9.36 9.57 7.47
CA LEU A 472 8.63 9.22 6.26
C LEU A 472 9.55 8.48 5.29
N TRP A 473 9.11 7.35 4.76
CA TRP A 473 9.87 6.55 3.80
C TRP A 473 9.08 6.37 2.51
N ASP A 474 9.75 6.64 1.39
CA ASP A 474 9.24 6.35 0.06
C ASP A 474 9.62 4.92 -0.34
N ILE A 475 8.80 3.98 0.11
CA ILE A 475 8.90 2.57 -0.26
C ILE A 475 8.11 2.24 -1.53
N TYR A 476 7.36 3.22 -2.05
CA TYR A 476 6.52 3.07 -3.24
C TYR A 476 6.76 4.22 -4.23
N PRO A 477 7.95 4.25 -4.87
CA PRO A 477 8.23 5.21 -5.94
C PRO A 477 7.15 5.19 -7.01
N ASP A 478 6.92 6.34 -7.63
CA ASP A 478 5.90 6.59 -8.65
C ASP A 478 4.45 6.46 -8.17
N THR A 479 4.20 6.05 -6.93
CA THR A 479 2.85 6.10 -6.34
C THR A 479 2.71 7.29 -5.41
N HIS A 480 1.49 7.60 -4.99
CA HIS A 480 1.24 8.59 -3.94
C HIS A 480 1.42 8.06 -2.50
N HIS A 481 1.71 6.77 -2.33
CA HIS A 481 1.86 6.18 -1.01
C HIS A 481 3.20 6.56 -0.37
N VAL A 482 3.18 6.72 0.94
CA VAL A 482 4.36 7.00 1.78
C VAL A 482 4.19 6.28 3.09
N GLU A 483 5.26 5.65 3.56
CA GLU A 483 5.26 4.95 4.84
C GLU A 483 5.59 5.96 5.95
N THR A 484 4.76 6.00 6.99
CA THR A 484 4.96 6.84 8.17
C THR A 484 5.27 5.95 9.36
N LEU A 485 6.41 6.18 10.02
CA LEU A 485 6.68 5.59 11.33
C LEU A 485 6.77 6.71 12.37
N ALA A 486 6.07 6.55 13.48
CA ALA A 486 6.09 7.52 14.56
C ALA A 486 6.17 6.85 15.93
N ARG A 487 7.03 7.40 16.79
CA ARG A 487 7.12 7.03 18.21
C ARG A 487 6.11 7.84 19.00
N PHE A 488 5.32 7.15 19.81
CA PHE A 488 4.42 7.74 20.78
C PHE A 488 4.84 7.32 22.19
N GLU A 489 4.85 8.26 23.12
CA GLU A 489 5.24 8.03 24.50
C GLU A 489 4.18 8.51 25.48
N ARG A 490 3.94 7.72 26.53
CA ARG A 490 3.09 8.10 27.65
C ARG A 490 3.90 8.00 28.94
N PRO A 491 3.85 9.00 29.84
CA PRO A 491 4.50 8.91 31.14
C PRO A 491 3.99 7.70 31.92
N ARG A 492 4.86 7.01 32.66
CA ARG A 492 4.41 6.05 33.69
C ARG A 492 3.52 6.78 34.70
N GLU A 493 2.29 6.32 34.87
CA GLU A 493 1.54 6.61 36.09
C GLU A 493 2.35 6.00 37.24
N ARG A 494 2.83 6.86 38.15
CA ARG A 494 3.64 6.46 39.31
C ARG A 494 2.79 5.81 40.39
#